data_AF-A0AAV6HQS9-F1
#
_entry.id   AF-A0AAV6HQS9-F1
#
_cell.length_a   1.000
_cell.length_b   1.000
_cell.length_c   1.000
_cell.angle_alpha   90.00
_cell.angle_beta   90.00
_cell.angle_gamma   90.00
#
_symmetry.space_group_name_H-M   'P 1'
#
loop_
_entity.id
_entity.type
_entity.pdbx_description
1 polymer ?
#
loop_
_entity_poly.entity_id
_entity_poly.type
_entity_poly.pdbx_seq_one_letter_code
_entity_poly.pdbx_strand_id
1 'polypeptide(L)'
;MSLPQGQISEVDSQDGKAIASLICWSIWKNRNQDLFEGQQWEPLVVYEKAMLAWKEFKVTCDLLEQRAPPFSSPCTQDGNGGVGFVARNRDAILVGAAMEIFKGPLSPRVIEALGFRFALTTALHWGYSRIIVEGDALQIVQALNGSRSFVDCDTIILDCLQIAMNFSSCLFSHVKRGCNRVAHFVARKSLSGNGLMSWRGDFPQWLLTLALDDVRASGSSSMS
;
A
#
# COMPACT_ATOMS: atom_id res chain seq x y z
N MET A 1 -9.62 -24.76 -50.26
CA MET A 1 -10.65 -24.47 -49.24
C MET A 1 -9.92 -24.45 -47.92
N SER A 2 -9.48 -23.26 -47.51
CA SER A 2 -8.49 -23.05 -46.45
C SER A 2 -9.21 -22.81 -45.13
N LEU A 3 -8.87 -23.60 -44.11
CA LEU A 3 -9.43 -23.47 -42.76
C LEU A 3 -9.04 -22.11 -42.14
N PRO A 4 -9.95 -21.42 -41.42
CA PRO A 4 -9.62 -20.17 -40.77
C PRO A 4 -8.72 -20.45 -39.56
N GLN A 5 -7.52 -19.89 -39.60
CA GLN A 5 -6.64 -19.80 -38.43
C GLN A 5 -7.33 -18.96 -37.37
N GLY A 6 -7.86 -19.64 -36.35
CA GLY A 6 -8.39 -18.98 -35.16
C GLY A 6 -7.29 -18.18 -34.49
N GLN A 7 -7.56 -16.89 -34.28
CA GLN A 7 -6.76 -16.00 -33.45
C GLN A 7 -6.63 -16.63 -32.06
N ILE A 8 -5.46 -17.22 -31.78
CA ILE A 8 -4.99 -17.37 -30.41
C ILE A 8 -4.55 -15.96 -30.03
N SER A 9 -5.50 -15.16 -29.53
CA SER A 9 -5.19 -13.93 -28.83
C SER A 9 -4.16 -14.28 -27.76
N GLU A 10 -2.98 -13.66 -27.82
CA GLU A 10 -1.96 -13.73 -26.77
C GLU A 10 -2.65 -13.50 -25.43
N VAL A 11 -2.87 -14.59 -24.69
CA VAL A 11 -3.17 -14.51 -23.27
C VAL A 11 -1.98 -13.76 -22.69
N ASP A 12 -2.26 -12.60 -22.11
CA ASP A 12 -1.26 -11.69 -21.55
C ASP A 12 -0.17 -12.50 -20.83
N SER A 13 1.12 -12.22 -21.10
CA SER A 13 2.25 -13.09 -20.72
C SER A 13 2.26 -13.46 -19.22
N GLN A 14 1.64 -12.59 -18.41
CA GLN A 14 1.46 -12.77 -16.97
C GLN A 14 0.31 -13.73 -16.61
N ASP A 15 -0.81 -13.67 -17.34
CA ASP A 15 -1.98 -14.54 -17.17
C ASP A 15 -1.63 -15.99 -17.53
N GLY A 16 -0.85 -16.18 -18.59
CA GLY A 16 -0.39 -17.50 -19.01
C GLY A 16 0.45 -18.20 -17.93
N LYS A 17 1.31 -17.45 -17.22
CA LYS A 17 2.13 -17.98 -16.12
C LYS A 17 1.29 -18.35 -14.90
N ALA A 18 0.27 -17.55 -14.58
CA ALA A 18 -0.62 -17.82 -13.45
C ALA A 18 -1.48 -19.07 -13.67
N ILE A 19 -2.05 -19.23 -14.87
CA ILE A 19 -2.80 -20.43 -15.25
C ILE A 19 -1.91 -21.67 -15.20
N ALA A 20 -0.71 -21.61 -15.78
CA ALA A 20 0.24 -22.71 -15.76
C ALA A 20 0.59 -23.13 -14.32
N SER A 21 0.80 -22.15 -13.43
CA SER A 21 1.09 -22.38 -12.01
C SER A 21 -0.07 -23.07 -11.28
N LEU A 22 -1.32 -22.65 -11.52
CA LEU A 22 -2.52 -23.26 -10.92
C LEU A 22 -2.77 -24.69 -11.41
N ILE A 23 -2.45 -24.97 -12.67
CA ILE A 23 -2.50 -26.33 -13.24
C ILE A 23 -1.45 -27.22 -12.56
N CYS A 24 -0.20 -26.76 -12.47
CA CYS A 24 0.87 -27.48 -11.78
C CYS A 24 0.51 -27.77 -10.31
N TRP A 25 -0.04 -26.79 -9.60
CA TRP A 25 -0.49 -26.97 -8.23
C TRP A 25 -1.65 -27.95 -8.10
N SER A 26 -2.62 -27.91 -9.01
CA SER A 26 -3.78 -28.81 -9.00
C SER A 26 -3.37 -30.27 -9.28
N ILE A 27 -2.41 -30.47 -10.18
CA ILE A 27 -1.82 -31.79 -10.44
C ILE A 27 -1.07 -32.31 -9.21
N TRP A 28 -0.22 -31.47 -8.61
CA TRP A 28 0.50 -31.83 -7.39
C TRP A 28 -0.46 -32.17 -6.24
N LYS A 29 -1.51 -31.38 -6.07
CA LYS A 29 -2.54 -31.60 -5.05
C LYS A 29 -3.28 -32.91 -5.28
N ASN A 30 -3.69 -33.21 -6.52
CA ASN A 30 -4.35 -34.47 -6.85
C ASN A 30 -3.45 -35.68 -6.53
N ARG A 31 -2.17 -35.61 -6.93
CA ARG A 31 -1.19 -36.65 -6.61
C ARG A 31 -1.03 -36.85 -5.10
N ASN A 32 -1.02 -35.78 -4.32
CA ASN A 32 -0.87 -35.89 -2.88
C ASN A 32 -2.12 -36.42 -2.19
N GLN A 33 -3.32 -36.03 -2.63
CA GLN A 33 -4.55 -36.57 -2.07
C GLN A 33 -4.73 -38.06 -2.38
N ASP A 34 -4.25 -38.52 -3.53
CA ASP A 34 -4.16 -39.95 -3.80
C ASP A 34 -3.22 -40.66 -2.81
N LEU A 35 -2.01 -40.12 -2.63
CA LEU A 35 -0.99 -40.72 -1.76
C LEU A 35 -1.38 -40.76 -0.27
N PHE A 36 -2.11 -39.76 0.23
CA PHE A 36 -2.39 -39.60 1.66
C PHE A 36 -3.85 -39.92 2.05
N GLU A 37 -4.79 -39.76 1.13
CA GLU A 37 -6.23 -39.90 1.39
C GLU A 37 -6.86 -41.00 0.52
N GLY A 38 -6.10 -41.62 -0.40
CA GLY A 38 -6.58 -42.68 -1.30
C GLY A 38 -7.60 -42.17 -2.33
N GLN A 39 -7.64 -40.86 -2.57
CA GLN A 39 -8.64 -40.22 -3.43
C GLN A 39 -7.99 -39.68 -4.70
N GLN A 40 -8.33 -40.26 -5.85
CA GLN A 40 -7.95 -39.73 -7.17
C GLN A 40 -9.08 -38.95 -7.81
N TRP A 41 -8.74 -37.80 -8.41
CA TRP A 41 -9.64 -37.07 -9.30
C TRP A 41 -9.24 -37.30 -10.76
N GLU A 42 -10.25 -37.43 -11.63
CA GLU A 42 -10.02 -37.53 -13.07
C GLU A 42 -9.32 -36.27 -13.61
N PRO A 43 -8.46 -36.39 -14.64
CA PRO A 43 -7.70 -35.27 -15.19
C PRO A 43 -8.58 -34.06 -15.60
N LEU A 44 -9.78 -34.32 -16.11
CA LEU A 44 -10.73 -33.27 -16.48
C LEU A 44 -11.20 -32.48 -15.24
N VAL A 45 -11.47 -33.17 -14.13
CA VAL A 45 -11.87 -32.55 -12.86
C VAL A 45 -10.72 -31.72 -12.26
N VAL A 46 -9.48 -32.19 -12.39
CA VAL A 46 -8.29 -31.44 -11.97
C VAL A 46 -8.13 -30.15 -12.78
N TYR A 47 -8.32 -30.23 -14.11
CA TYR A 47 -8.30 -29.08 -15.00
C TYR A 47 -9.44 -28.10 -14.70
N GLU A 48 -10.67 -28.59 -14.53
CA GLU A 48 -11.83 -27.76 -14.19
C GLU A 48 -11.64 -27.02 -12.87
N LYS A 49 -11.06 -27.68 -11.86
CA LYS A 49 -10.71 -27.04 -10.58
C LYS A 49 -9.63 -25.97 -10.74
N ALA A 50 -8.60 -26.23 -11.54
CA ALA A 50 -7.55 -25.24 -11.83
C ALA A 50 -8.14 -24.01 -12.55
N MET A 51 -9.02 -24.23 -13.52
CA MET A 51 -9.69 -23.17 -14.27
C MET A 51 -10.74 -22.43 -13.44
N LEU A 52 -11.42 -23.11 -12.51
CA LEU A 52 -12.32 -22.48 -11.55
C LEU A 52 -11.53 -21.59 -10.58
N ALA A 53 -10.42 -22.09 -10.03
CA ALA A 53 -9.53 -21.30 -9.19
C ALA A 53 -8.95 -20.10 -9.94
N TRP A 54 -8.65 -20.24 -11.23
CA TRP A 54 -8.25 -19.12 -12.09
C TRP A 54 -9.38 -18.10 -12.28
N LYS A 55 -10.60 -18.57 -12.58
CA LYS A 55 -11.77 -17.68 -12.72
C LYS A 55 -12.05 -16.94 -11.42
N GLU A 56 -11.98 -17.63 -10.27
CA GLU A 56 -12.11 -17.02 -8.95
C GLU A 56 -10.98 -16.02 -8.69
N PHE A 57 -9.74 -16.34 -9.04
CA PHE A 57 -8.60 -15.42 -8.93
C PHE A 57 -8.79 -14.17 -9.80
N LYS A 58 -9.18 -14.33 -11.07
CA LYS A 58 -9.45 -13.21 -11.99
C LYS A 58 -10.61 -12.36 -11.52
N VAL A 59 -11.74 -12.97 -11.17
CA VAL A 59 -12.89 -12.26 -10.59
C VAL A 59 -12.48 -11.56 -9.30
N THR A 60 -11.67 -12.19 -8.44
CA THR A 60 -11.16 -11.54 -7.22
C THR A 60 -10.24 -10.39 -7.55
N CYS A 61 -9.31 -10.52 -8.50
CA CYS A 61 -8.44 -9.44 -8.97
C CYS A 61 -9.25 -8.29 -9.58
N ASP A 62 -10.17 -8.58 -10.50
CA ASP A 62 -11.05 -7.59 -11.14
C ASP A 62 -11.96 -6.93 -10.08
N LEU A 63 -12.45 -7.69 -9.10
CA LEU A 63 -13.20 -7.14 -7.96
C LEU A 63 -12.31 -6.36 -6.99
N LEU A 64 -11.02 -6.69 -6.83
CA LEU A 64 -10.06 -5.96 -6.01
C LEU A 64 -9.55 -4.69 -6.74
N GLU A 65 -9.55 -4.68 -8.07
CA GLU A 65 -9.25 -3.52 -8.91
C GLU A 65 -10.47 -2.59 -9.00
N GLN A 66 -11.68 -3.12 -9.15
CA GLN A 66 -12.94 -2.36 -9.16
C GLN A 66 -13.41 -1.97 -7.75
N ARG A 67 -12.98 -2.71 -6.72
CA ARG A 67 -13.12 -2.37 -5.30
C ARG A 67 -11.75 -2.19 -4.66
N ALA A 68 -10.85 -1.42 -5.28
CA ALA A 68 -9.78 -0.84 -4.48
C ALA A 68 -10.50 -0.09 -3.35
N PRO A 69 -10.41 -0.55 -2.08
CA PRO A 69 -11.10 0.14 -1.01
C PRO A 69 -10.57 1.57 -1.03
N PRO A 70 -11.37 2.58 -0.66
CA PRO A 70 -10.94 3.98 -0.71
C PRO A 70 -9.67 4.30 0.11
N PHE A 71 -9.08 3.30 0.79
CA PHE A 71 -8.06 3.37 1.83
C PHE A 71 -6.95 2.28 1.77
N SER A 72 -6.65 1.67 0.61
CA SER A 72 -5.43 0.84 0.46
C SER A 72 -4.21 1.71 0.18
N SER A 73 -3.00 1.29 0.59
CA SER A 73 -1.76 2.01 0.29
C SER A 73 -1.69 2.40 -1.19
N PRO A 74 -1.26 3.62 -1.54
CA PRO A 74 -1.34 4.08 -2.92
C PRO A 74 -0.34 3.32 -3.78
N CYS A 75 -0.78 2.30 -4.50
CA CYS A 75 0.05 1.54 -5.44
C CYS A 75 -0.59 1.50 -6.84
N THR A 76 0.22 1.65 -7.89
CA THR A 76 -0.21 1.40 -9.27
C THR A 76 -0.10 -0.09 -9.63
N GLN A 77 -0.68 -0.51 -10.75
CA GLN A 77 -0.55 -1.88 -11.27
C GLN A 77 0.92 -2.26 -11.56
N ASP A 78 1.75 -1.28 -11.94
CA ASP A 78 3.20 -1.45 -12.13
C ASP A 78 3.99 -1.54 -10.80
N GLY A 79 3.28 -1.44 -9.66
CA GLY A 79 3.83 -1.50 -8.31
C GLY A 79 4.39 -0.17 -7.76
N ASN A 80 4.30 0.94 -8.53
CA ASN A 80 4.76 2.24 -8.05
C ASN A 80 3.98 2.67 -6.81
N GLY A 81 4.67 3.17 -5.80
CA GLY A 81 4.09 3.57 -4.52
C GLY A 81 4.05 5.07 -4.32
N GLY A 82 2.87 5.60 -4.01
CA GLY A 82 2.70 6.98 -3.60
C GLY A 82 2.86 7.12 -2.09
N VAL A 83 3.70 8.08 -1.65
CA VAL A 83 3.82 8.45 -0.25
C VAL A 83 3.46 9.92 -0.05
N GLY A 84 3.02 10.25 1.15
CA GLY A 84 2.68 11.62 1.49
C GLY A 84 2.43 11.80 2.98
N PHE A 85 2.66 13.01 3.46
CA PHE A 85 2.35 13.38 4.83
C PHE A 85 1.83 14.82 4.91
N VAL A 86 1.15 15.12 6.02
CA VAL A 86 0.81 16.47 6.44
C VAL A 86 1.42 16.74 7.80
N ALA A 87 2.00 17.93 7.96
CA ALA A 87 2.50 18.43 9.23
C ALA A 87 1.47 19.39 9.83
N ARG A 88 1.12 19.15 11.09
CA ARG A 88 0.26 20.02 11.87
C ARG A 88 0.99 20.54 13.10
N ASN A 89 0.70 21.77 13.50
CA ASN A 89 1.18 22.30 14.78
C ASN A 89 0.30 21.78 15.94
N ARG A 90 0.58 22.27 17.16
CA ARG A 90 -0.15 21.88 18.38
C ARG A 90 -1.63 22.28 18.37
N ASP A 91 -1.99 23.27 17.57
CA ASP A 91 -3.36 23.75 17.40
C ASP A 91 -4.07 23.01 16.24
N ALA A 92 -3.52 21.90 15.77
CA ALA A 92 -3.95 21.11 14.62
C ALA A 92 -3.97 21.88 13.28
N ILE A 93 -3.31 23.04 13.21
CA ILE A 93 -3.21 23.86 12.00
C ILE A 93 -2.20 23.23 11.05
N LEU A 94 -2.58 23.09 9.78
CA LEU A 94 -1.71 22.62 8.71
C LEU A 94 -0.53 23.60 8.51
N VAL A 95 0.70 23.12 8.73
CA VAL A 95 1.94 23.92 8.59
C VAL A 95 2.89 23.37 7.53
N GLY A 96 2.65 22.16 7.05
CA GLY A 96 3.36 21.62 5.90
C GLY A 96 2.66 20.43 5.28
N ALA A 97 2.98 20.13 4.04
CA ALA A 97 2.63 18.87 3.39
C ALA A 97 3.69 18.52 2.36
N ALA A 98 3.94 17.24 2.15
CA ALA A 98 4.79 16.78 1.06
C ALA A 98 4.30 15.45 0.53
N MET A 99 4.62 15.18 -0.73
CA MET A 99 4.24 13.97 -1.43
C MET A 99 5.30 13.60 -2.46
N GLU A 100 5.49 12.31 -2.66
CA GLU A 100 6.46 11.77 -3.61
C GLU A 100 5.97 10.42 -4.15
N ILE A 101 6.48 10.03 -5.31
CA ILE A 101 6.23 8.73 -5.92
C ILE A 101 7.53 7.92 -5.97
N PHE A 102 7.48 6.70 -5.46
CA PHE A 102 8.56 5.72 -5.56
C PHE A 102 8.24 4.75 -6.68
N LYS A 103 9.16 4.61 -7.64
CA LYS A 103 8.98 3.75 -8.81
C LYS A 103 9.55 2.34 -8.56
N GLY A 104 8.90 1.34 -9.12
CA GLY A 104 9.31 -0.07 -9.05
C GLY A 104 8.27 -0.96 -8.34
N PRO A 105 8.44 -2.30 -8.36
CA PRO A 105 7.46 -3.25 -7.83
C PRO A 105 7.50 -3.31 -6.29
N LEU A 106 6.98 -2.27 -5.63
CA LEU A 106 7.02 -2.14 -4.18
C LEU A 106 5.81 -2.79 -3.53
N SER A 107 6.03 -3.54 -2.44
CA SER A 107 4.92 -4.07 -1.65
C SER A 107 4.23 -2.95 -0.88
N PRO A 108 2.92 -3.07 -0.57
CA PRO A 108 2.22 -2.10 0.26
C PRO A 108 2.95 -1.82 1.59
N ARG A 109 3.52 -2.84 2.23
CA ARG A 109 4.27 -2.68 3.47
C ARG A 109 5.53 -1.83 3.29
N VAL A 110 6.27 -2.06 2.21
CA VAL A 110 7.46 -1.27 1.87
C VAL A 110 7.07 0.19 1.60
N ILE A 111 5.96 0.43 0.89
CA ILE A 111 5.45 1.80 0.62
C ILE A 111 5.12 2.52 1.92
N GLU A 112 4.44 1.85 2.86
CA GLU A 112 4.14 2.43 4.18
C GLU A 112 5.44 2.78 4.93
N ALA A 113 6.41 1.85 4.98
CA ALA A 113 7.71 2.10 5.62
C ALA A 113 8.47 3.28 4.98
N LEU A 114 8.46 3.37 3.65
CA LEU A 114 9.02 4.50 2.90
C LEU A 114 8.29 5.80 3.22
N GLY A 115 6.97 5.77 3.46
CA GLY A 115 6.19 6.92 3.90
C GLY A 115 6.67 7.50 5.24
N PHE A 116 6.94 6.65 6.23
CA PHE A 116 7.54 7.08 7.50
C PHE A 116 8.93 7.68 7.31
N ARG A 117 9.79 7.01 6.54
CA ARG A 117 11.14 7.49 6.22
C ARG A 117 11.13 8.85 5.52
N PHE A 118 10.22 8.99 4.54
CA PHE A 118 10.00 10.22 3.79
C PHE A 118 9.57 11.37 4.69
N ALA A 119 8.60 11.12 5.59
CA ALA A 119 8.14 12.12 6.55
C ALA A 119 9.27 12.56 7.51
N LEU A 120 10.04 11.61 8.05
CA LEU A 120 11.17 11.89 8.94
C LEU A 120 12.26 12.73 8.25
N THR A 121 12.70 12.29 7.08
CA THR A 121 13.74 13.00 6.29
C THR A 121 13.30 14.42 5.97
N THR A 122 12.05 14.56 5.51
CA THR A 122 11.50 15.86 5.16
C THR A 122 11.35 16.75 6.39
N ALA A 123 10.86 16.22 7.51
CA ALA A 123 10.73 16.97 8.76
C ALA A 123 12.09 17.48 9.29
N LEU A 124 13.13 16.66 9.16
CA LEU A 124 14.49 17.05 9.54
C LEU A 124 15.02 18.16 8.63
N HIS A 125 14.86 18.04 7.31
CA HIS A 125 15.18 19.11 6.35
C HIS A 125 14.34 20.39 6.58
N TRP A 126 13.19 20.24 7.23
CA TRP A 126 12.30 21.34 7.59
C TRP A 126 12.69 22.03 8.89
N GLY A 127 13.70 21.53 9.60
CA GLY A 127 14.20 22.11 10.84
C GLY A 127 13.32 21.81 12.05
N TYR A 128 12.41 20.84 11.96
CA TYR A 128 11.65 20.39 13.12
C TYR A 128 12.56 19.62 14.07
N SER A 129 12.51 19.95 15.37
CA SER A 129 13.33 19.31 16.41
C SER A 129 12.56 18.36 17.31
N ARG A 130 11.23 18.55 17.42
CA ARG A 130 10.35 17.71 18.25
C ARG A 130 9.10 17.35 17.44
N ILE A 131 8.91 16.06 17.19
CA ILE A 131 7.83 15.56 16.32
C ILE A 131 7.11 14.35 16.92
N ILE A 132 5.87 14.17 16.50
CA ILE A 132 5.11 12.93 16.62
C ILE A 132 4.78 12.51 15.19
N VAL A 133 5.20 11.32 14.80
CA VAL A 133 4.91 10.74 13.49
C VAL A 133 3.74 9.78 13.66
N GLU A 134 2.63 10.12 13.03
CA GLU A 134 1.39 9.36 13.06
C GLU A 134 1.18 8.63 11.72
N GLY A 135 0.74 7.37 11.78
CA GLY A 135 0.36 6.62 10.59
C GLY A 135 -0.57 5.46 10.89
N ASP A 136 -1.24 4.93 9.87
CA ASP A 136 -2.22 3.85 10.00
C ASP A 136 -1.64 2.44 9.77
N ALA A 137 -0.34 2.36 9.44
CA ALA A 137 0.37 1.10 9.29
C ALA A 137 0.83 0.57 10.67
N LEU A 138 -0.09 -0.04 11.43
CA LEU A 138 0.20 -0.56 12.77
C LEU A 138 1.47 -1.43 12.85
N GLN A 139 1.71 -2.27 11.85
CA GLN A 139 2.90 -3.12 11.77
C GLN A 139 4.19 -2.30 11.74
N ILE A 140 4.22 -1.21 10.95
CA ILE A 140 5.37 -0.32 10.83
C ILE A 140 5.57 0.46 12.13
N VAL A 141 4.50 1.00 12.72
CA VAL A 141 4.58 1.69 14.02
C VAL A 141 5.09 0.76 15.12
N GLN A 142 4.63 -0.50 15.15
CA GLN A 142 5.14 -1.49 16.10
C GLN A 142 6.62 -1.80 15.89
N ALA A 143 7.08 -1.87 14.64
CA ALA A 143 8.49 -2.07 14.35
C ALA A 143 9.37 -0.87 14.76
N LEU A 144 8.91 0.35 14.49
CA LEU A 144 9.59 1.60 14.89
C LEU A 144 9.64 1.77 16.42
N ASN A 145 8.67 1.21 17.14
CA ASN A 145 8.67 1.19 18.61
C ASN A 145 9.43 -0.03 19.20
N GLY A 146 10.11 -0.84 18.38
CA GLY A 146 10.92 -1.98 18.83
C GLY A 146 10.12 -3.23 19.22
N SER A 147 8.82 -3.28 18.92
CA SER A 147 7.94 -4.38 19.31
C SER A 147 7.89 -5.54 18.31
N ARG A 148 8.35 -5.34 17.06
CA ARG A 148 8.34 -6.33 15.96
C ARG A 148 9.48 -6.08 14.95
N SER A 149 9.85 -7.09 14.18
CA SER A 149 10.80 -6.98 13.04
C SER A 149 10.22 -7.71 11.83
N PHE A 150 10.52 -7.21 10.62
CA PHE A 150 10.03 -7.73 9.36
C PHE A 150 11.16 -7.71 8.32
N VAL A 151 11.56 -8.90 7.85
CA VAL A 151 12.70 -9.08 6.93
C VAL A 151 12.62 -8.19 5.69
N ASP A 152 11.41 -7.93 5.17
CA ASP A 152 11.19 -7.13 3.95
C ASP A 152 11.28 -5.62 4.18
N CYS A 153 11.29 -5.14 5.43
CA CYS A 153 11.33 -3.71 5.76
C CYS A 153 12.43 -3.33 6.76
N ASP A 154 13.15 -4.27 7.36
CA ASP A 154 14.10 -4.01 8.45
C ASP A 154 15.13 -2.92 8.11
N THR A 155 15.69 -2.91 6.90
CA THR A 155 16.62 -1.85 6.47
C THR A 155 15.99 -0.47 6.48
N ILE A 156 14.73 -0.36 6.06
CA ILE A 156 13.99 0.92 6.04
C ILE A 156 13.66 1.34 7.48
N ILE A 157 13.27 0.39 8.33
CA ILE A 157 13.01 0.65 9.75
C ILE A 157 14.27 1.14 10.46
N LEU A 158 15.42 0.50 10.23
CA LEU A 158 16.71 0.92 10.80
C LEU A 158 17.09 2.33 10.34
N ASP A 159 16.89 2.65 9.06
CA ASP A 159 17.15 4.01 8.56
C ASP A 159 16.20 5.04 9.19
N CYS A 160 14.90 4.72 9.33
CA CYS A 160 13.96 5.56 10.08
C CYS A 160 14.44 5.83 11.51
N LEU A 161 14.88 4.80 12.23
CA LEU A 161 15.40 4.94 13.59
C LEU A 161 16.66 5.80 13.63
N GLN A 162 17.58 5.63 12.68
CA GLN A 162 18.78 6.46 12.57
C GLN A 162 18.44 7.93 12.30
N ILE A 163 17.48 8.21 11.41
CA ILE A 163 16.99 9.57 11.16
C ILE A 163 16.34 10.13 12.42
N ALA A 164 15.52 9.33 13.11
CA ALA A 164 14.82 9.73 14.34
C ALA A 164 15.76 10.20 15.47
N MET A 165 17.00 9.68 15.52
CA MET A 165 18.02 10.11 16.49
C MET A 165 18.50 11.56 16.30
N ASN A 166 18.23 12.18 15.16
CA ASN A 166 18.59 13.58 14.90
C ASN A 166 17.56 14.59 15.48
N PHE A 167 16.43 14.10 15.99
CA PHE A 167 15.44 14.93 16.67
C PHE A 167 15.71 14.97 18.17
N SER A 168 15.43 16.10 18.81
CA SER A 168 15.41 16.19 20.27
C SER A 168 14.32 15.32 20.90
N SER A 169 13.24 15.06 20.14
CA SER A 169 12.17 14.15 20.52
C SER A 169 11.47 13.64 19.26
N CYS A 170 11.36 12.33 19.10
CA CYS A 170 10.59 11.69 18.03
C CYS A 170 9.77 10.54 18.62
N LEU A 171 8.45 10.59 18.43
CA LEU A 171 7.53 9.55 18.89
C LEU A 171 6.76 8.98 17.70
N PHE A 172 6.50 7.67 17.72
CA PHE A 172 5.70 6.99 16.69
C PHE A 172 4.36 6.56 17.28
N SER A 173 3.26 6.99 16.65
CA SER A 173 1.91 6.69 17.10
C SER A 173 1.08 6.10 15.97
N HIS A 174 0.26 5.10 16.31
CA HIS A 174 -0.68 4.52 15.38
C HIS A 174 -2.02 5.24 15.48
N VAL A 175 -2.54 5.68 14.33
CA VAL A 175 -3.87 6.27 14.22
C VAL A 175 -4.76 5.42 13.33
N LYS A 176 -6.08 5.44 13.59
CA LYS A 176 -7.03 4.75 12.71
C LYS A 176 -7.00 5.41 11.32
N ARG A 177 -7.21 4.62 10.26
CA ARG A 177 -7.26 5.08 8.87
C ARG A 177 -8.15 6.31 8.64
N GLY A 178 -9.31 6.36 9.29
CA GLY A 178 -10.23 7.50 9.21
C GLY A 178 -9.63 8.82 9.71
N CYS A 179 -8.67 8.75 10.64
CA CYS A 179 -7.95 9.90 11.20
C CYS A 179 -6.70 10.28 10.38
N ASN A 180 -6.32 9.44 9.40
CA ASN A 180 -5.17 9.69 8.50
C ASN A 180 -5.62 10.11 7.08
N ARG A 181 -6.85 10.60 6.94
CA ARG A 181 -7.49 10.81 5.62
C ARG A 181 -6.75 11.83 4.76
N VAL A 182 -6.27 12.91 5.35
CA VAL A 182 -5.57 13.98 4.61
C VAL A 182 -4.24 13.46 4.07
N ALA A 183 -3.40 12.84 4.90
CA ALA A 183 -2.12 12.27 4.46
C ALA A 183 -2.33 11.17 3.41
N HIS A 184 -3.34 10.32 3.61
CA HIS A 184 -3.69 9.27 2.65
C HIS A 184 -4.06 9.84 1.28
N PHE A 185 -4.86 10.91 1.23
CA PHE A 185 -5.20 11.57 -0.02
C PHE A 185 -3.97 12.22 -0.67
N VAL A 186 -3.10 12.85 0.12
CA VAL A 186 -1.83 13.42 -0.36
C VAL A 186 -0.95 12.34 -0.99
N ALA A 187 -0.83 11.18 -0.34
CA ALA A 187 -0.09 10.03 -0.85
C ALA A 187 -0.71 9.46 -2.14
N ARG A 188 -2.05 9.38 -2.24
CA ARG A 188 -2.72 8.99 -3.48
C ARG A 188 -2.51 9.98 -4.61
N LYS A 189 -2.48 11.27 -4.30
CA LYS A 189 -2.30 12.33 -5.30
C LYS A 189 -0.89 12.33 -5.89
N SER A 190 0.12 11.83 -5.17
CA SER A 190 1.48 11.72 -5.69
C SER A 190 1.61 10.72 -6.85
N LEU A 191 0.70 9.75 -6.96
CA LEU A 191 0.70 8.77 -8.06
C LEU A 191 0.52 9.42 -9.44
N SER A 192 -0.07 10.61 -9.51
CA SER A 192 -0.21 11.40 -10.73
C SER A 192 0.88 12.45 -10.91
N GLY A 193 1.83 12.55 -9.96
CA GLY A 193 2.90 13.53 -9.94
C GLY A 193 4.19 13.00 -10.56
N ASN A 194 5.06 13.93 -10.97
CA ASN A 194 6.37 13.64 -11.58
C ASN A 194 7.55 13.87 -10.62
N GLY A 195 7.38 13.59 -9.33
CA GLY A 195 8.46 13.67 -8.33
C GLY A 195 8.01 14.27 -6.98
N LEU A 196 8.97 14.72 -6.20
CA LEU A 196 8.75 15.39 -4.91
C LEU A 196 8.01 16.71 -5.10
N MET A 197 6.86 16.85 -4.43
CA MET A 197 6.18 18.12 -4.25
C MET A 197 6.04 18.41 -2.76
N SER A 198 6.29 19.65 -2.36
CA SER A 198 6.24 20.04 -0.95
C SER A 198 5.77 21.48 -0.77
N TRP A 199 5.03 21.73 0.31
CA TRP A 199 4.41 23.01 0.63
C TRP A 199 4.66 23.37 2.08
N ARG A 200 5.02 24.63 2.33
CA ARG A 200 5.14 25.23 3.67
C ARG A 200 4.46 26.59 3.66
N GLY A 201 3.37 26.73 4.40
CA GLY A 201 2.59 27.98 4.47
C GLY A 201 1.66 28.21 3.25
N ASP A 202 2.15 27.99 2.03
CA ASP A 202 1.36 28.19 0.81
C ASP A 202 0.85 26.86 0.24
N PHE A 203 -0.42 26.55 0.54
CA PHE A 203 -1.04 25.27 0.17
C PHE A 203 -1.98 25.41 -1.03
N PRO A 204 -2.04 24.40 -1.91
CA PRO A 204 -3.03 24.40 -2.98
C PRO A 204 -4.44 24.25 -2.39
N GLN A 205 -5.43 24.89 -3.04
CA GLN A 205 -6.80 24.98 -2.51
C GLN A 205 -7.42 23.63 -2.15
N TRP A 206 -7.15 22.58 -2.93
CA TRP A 206 -7.67 21.23 -2.66
C TRP A 206 -7.19 20.66 -1.31
N LEU A 207 -5.97 21.00 -0.89
CA LEU A 207 -5.40 20.53 0.37
C LEU A 207 -5.98 21.29 1.55
N LEU A 208 -6.18 22.60 1.40
CA LEU A 208 -6.85 23.44 2.41
C LEU A 208 -8.29 22.95 2.65
N THR A 209 -9.06 22.73 1.59
CA THR A 209 -10.43 22.21 1.69
C THR A 209 -10.45 20.86 2.42
N LEU A 210 -9.56 19.94 2.04
CA LEU A 210 -9.50 18.62 2.66
C LEU A 210 -9.10 18.68 4.14
N ALA A 211 -8.15 19.55 4.50
CA ALA A 211 -7.72 19.74 5.89
C ALA A 211 -8.83 20.36 6.75
N LEU A 212 -9.62 21.31 6.21
CA LEU A 212 -10.74 21.92 6.91
C LEU A 212 -11.88 20.94 7.18
N ASP A 213 -12.18 20.06 6.22
CA ASP A 213 -13.23 19.05 6.38
C ASP A 213 -12.85 18.01 7.46
N ASP A 214 -11.56 17.69 7.59
CA ASP A 214 -11.02 16.78 8.61
C ASP A 214 -11.16 17.35 10.04
N VAL A 215 -10.91 18.64 10.21
CA VAL A 215 -11.11 19.34 11.51
C VAL A 215 -12.60 19.38 11.89
N ARG A 216 -13.50 19.59 10.92
CA ARG A 216 -14.95 19.57 11.17
C ARG A 216 -15.45 18.18 11.58
N ALA A 217 -14.95 17.13 10.96
CA ALA A 217 -15.33 15.75 11.26
C ALA A 217 -14.82 15.26 12.64
N SER A 218 -13.67 15.76 13.09
CA SER A 218 -13.13 15.44 14.41
C SER A 218 -13.84 16.20 15.54
N GLY A 219 -14.28 17.44 15.30
CA GLY A 219 -15.03 18.24 16.27
C GLY A 219 -16.47 17.75 16.53
N SER A 220 -17.11 17.03 15.61
CA SER A 220 -18.44 16.45 15.82
C SER A 220 -18.42 15.14 16.62
N SER A 221 -17.26 14.49 16.73
CA SER A 221 -17.09 13.20 17.43
C SER A 221 -16.84 13.36 18.94
N SER A 222 -16.61 14.58 19.43
CA SER A 222 -16.38 14.90 20.85
C SER A 222 -17.61 15.48 21.56
N MET A 223 -18.75 15.57 20.88
CA MET A 223 -20.02 16.10 21.42
C MET A 223 -21.13 15.03 21.56
N SER A 224 -20.81 13.75 21.44
CA SER A 224 -21.76 12.63 21.58
C SER A 224 -21.39 11.68 22.71
#